data_AF-A0A4S1HDW0-F1
#
_entry.id   AF-A0A4S1HDW0-F1
#
_cell.length_a   1.000
_cell.length_b   1.000
_cell.length_c   1.000
_cell.angle_alpha   90.00
_cell.angle_beta   90.00
_cell.angle_gamma   90.00
#
_symmetry.space_group_name_H-M   'P 1'
#
loop_
_entity.id
_entity.type
_entity.pdbx_description
1 polymer ?
#
loop_
_entity_poly.entity_id
_entity_poly.type
_entity_poly.pdbx_seq_one_letter_code
_entity_poly.pdbx_strand_id
1 'polypeptide(L)'
;MMERQTKNPLSNGLVRFAAVASLLFLLPAAGAESQQNVVSELSTQDEIQKFCTNIADAARDQRYLMQKQELEKLQSDVNERISVLENRKAEYEDWLARREHFLNQAKSNLVDIYKTMKADAAAPQLEKMHVEIAAAIIMQLPPRQSGLILSEMDAQKAATVAGIMSQAIDKNTSKDPS
;
A
#
# COMPACT_ATOMS: atom_id res chain seq x y z
N MET A 1 -11.17 -30.27 -4.88
CA MET A 1 -11.27 -31.04 -6.13
C MET A 1 -10.99 -30.13 -7.31
N MET A 2 -9.75 -30.14 -7.80
CA MET A 2 -9.39 -29.71 -9.17
C MET A 2 -8.00 -30.31 -9.40
N GLU A 3 -8.02 -31.54 -9.93
CA GLU A 3 -6.82 -32.33 -10.19
C GLU A 3 -6.10 -31.89 -11.47
N ARG A 4 -4.78 -31.91 -11.32
CA ARG A 4 -3.72 -31.66 -12.29
C ARG A 4 -3.75 -32.75 -13.37
N GLN A 5 -3.87 -32.37 -14.64
CA GLN A 5 -3.68 -33.29 -15.78
C GLN A 5 -2.46 -32.85 -16.59
N THR A 6 -1.35 -33.53 -16.34
CA THR A 6 -0.13 -33.53 -17.16
C THR A 6 -0.25 -34.61 -18.23
N LYS A 7 -0.20 -34.27 -19.51
CA LYS A 7 0.10 -35.23 -20.59
C LYS A 7 0.91 -34.58 -21.70
N ASN A 8 2.22 -34.86 -21.68
CA ASN A 8 3.08 -34.79 -22.86
C ASN A 8 2.89 -36.07 -23.69
N PRO A 9 2.99 -35.98 -25.02
CA PRO A 9 3.51 -37.08 -25.82
C PRO A 9 4.77 -36.63 -26.58
N LEU A 10 5.91 -37.10 -26.11
CA LEU A 10 7.04 -37.44 -26.97
C LEU A 10 6.61 -38.59 -27.87
N SER A 11 6.78 -38.47 -29.20
CA SER A 11 7.21 -39.59 -30.04
C SER A 11 7.28 -39.21 -31.53
N ASN A 12 8.43 -39.55 -32.13
CA ASN A 12 8.64 -39.97 -33.51
C ASN A 12 8.50 -38.97 -34.68
N GLY A 13 9.64 -38.39 -35.05
CA GLY A 13 9.95 -37.93 -36.41
C GLY A 13 11.37 -38.36 -36.80
N LEU A 14 11.52 -39.63 -37.18
CA LEU A 14 12.74 -40.24 -37.69
C LEU A 14 13.22 -39.60 -39.00
N VAL A 15 14.42 -39.01 -38.95
CA VAL A 15 15.57 -39.24 -39.86
C VAL A 15 15.25 -39.71 -41.29
N ARG A 16 15.27 -38.79 -42.26
CA ARG A 16 15.69 -38.95 -43.67
C ARG A 16 16.16 -37.55 -44.11
N PHE A 17 17.42 -37.28 -44.45
CA PHE A 17 18.11 -37.75 -45.65
C PHE A 17 19.64 -37.75 -45.43
N ALA A 18 20.26 -38.85 -45.84
CA ALA A 18 21.69 -39.03 -45.87
C ALA A 18 22.35 -38.25 -47.02
N ALA A 19 23.62 -37.90 -46.77
CA ALA A 19 24.56 -37.26 -47.66
C ALA A 19 24.70 -37.96 -49.03
N VAL A 20 24.88 -37.15 -50.07
CA VAL A 20 25.59 -37.56 -51.30
C VAL A 20 26.73 -36.58 -51.48
N ALA A 21 27.93 -37.04 -51.13
CA ALA A 21 29.20 -36.48 -51.55
C ALA A 21 29.73 -37.29 -52.74
N SER A 22 30.64 -36.70 -53.52
CA SER A 22 31.40 -37.22 -54.70
C SER A 22 30.88 -36.67 -56.04
N LEU A 23 31.66 -36.09 -56.95
CA LEU A 23 33.10 -35.80 -57.03
C LEU A 23 33.32 -34.82 -58.20
N LEU A 24 34.43 -34.07 -58.15
CA LEU A 24 34.97 -33.08 -59.08
C LEU A 24 34.78 -33.32 -60.60
N PHE A 25 34.52 -32.23 -61.34
CA PHE A 25 35.25 -31.95 -62.57
C PHE A 25 35.75 -30.50 -62.58
N LEU A 26 37.08 -30.39 -62.69
CA LEU A 26 37.87 -29.19 -62.98
C LEU A 26 37.33 -28.47 -64.23
N LEU A 27 37.13 -27.15 -64.12
CA LEU A 27 37.33 -26.19 -65.21
C LEU A 27 38.02 -24.93 -64.62
N PRO A 28 38.83 -24.23 -65.43
CA PRO A 28 39.98 -23.46 -64.99
C PRO A 28 39.60 -22.11 -64.37
N ALA A 29 40.44 -21.65 -63.46
CA ALA A 29 40.49 -20.26 -63.03
C ALA A 29 40.72 -19.33 -64.24
N ALA A 30 39.64 -18.72 -64.72
CA ALA A 30 39.71 -17.46 -65.44
C ALA A 30 39.40 -16.36 -64.43
N GLY A 31 40.45 -15.72 -63.92
CA GLY A 31 40.34 -14.53 -63.09
C GLY A 31 39.79 -13.36 -63.89
N ALA A 32 38.49 -13.15 -63.77
CA ALA A 32 37.74 -11.92 -64.02
C ALA A 32 36.33 -12.28 -63.52
N GLU A 33 35.87 -11.87 -62.34
CA GLU A 33 35.42 -10.51 -62.05
C GLU A 33 35.48 -10.29 -60.53
N SER A 34 36.55 -9.70 -60.01
CA SER A 34 36.59 -9.16 -58.65
C SER A 34 36.36 -7.65 -58.63
N GLN A 35 35.60 -7.11 -59.59
CA GLN A 35 35.38 -5.67 -59.71
C GLN A 35 33.91 -5.26 -59.90
N GLN A 36 32.97 -6.21 -59.94
CA GLN A 36 31.53 -5.93 -60.04
C GLN A 36 30.78 -6.06 -58.70
N ASN A 37 31.39 -6.71 -57.71
CA ASN A 37 30.81 -6.88 -56.38
C ASN A 37 30.92 -5.59 -55.54
N VAL A 38 32.05 -4.87 -55.66
CA VAL A 38 32.34 -3.66 -54.86
C VAL A 38 31.46 -2.47 -55.27
N VAL A 39 31.13 -2.32 -56.57
CA VAL A 39 30.30 -1.19 -57.04
C VAL A 39 28.81 -1.41 -56.73
N SER A 40 28.32 -2.66 -56.78
CA SER A 40 26.94 -2.99 -56.37
C SER A 40 26.77 -2.91 -54.85
N GLU A 41 27.75 -3.35 -54.06
CA GLU A 41 27.72 -3.17 -52.60
C GLU A 41 27.73 -1.68 -52.21
N LEU A 42 28.60 -0.86 -52.82
CA LEU A 42 28.65 0.58 -52.53
C LEU A 42 27.35 1.31 -52.92
N SER A 43 26.75 1.00 -54.08
CA SER A 43 25.46 1.61 -54.47
C SER A 43 24.30 1.16 -53.58
N THR A 44 24.28 -0.10 -53.16
CA THR A 44 23.27 -0.59 -52.19
C THR A 44 23.46 0.04 -50.81
N GLN A 45 24.70 0.28 -50.38
CA GLN A 45 24.99 0.91 -49.08
C GLN A 45 24.54 2.38 -49.05
N ASP A 46 24.74 3.12 -50.13
CA ASP A 46 24.26 4.50 -50.27
C ASP A 46 22.72 4.61 -50.33
N GLU A 47 22.06 3.66 -50.99
CA GLU A 47 20.59 3.56 -51.02
C GLU A 47 20.01 3.21 -49.64
N ILE A 48 20.63 2.27 -48.93
CA ILE A 48 20.29 1.91 -47.55
C ILE A 48 20.49 3.13 -46.64
N GLN A 49 21.57 3.90 -46.80
CA GLN A 49 21.82 5.10 -46.01
C GLN A 49 20.73 6.16 -46.23
N LYS A 50 20.38 6.46 -47.48
CA LYS A 50 19.31 7.42 -47.81
C LYS A 50 17.95 6.98 -47.28
N PHE A 51 17.63 5.69 -47.37
CA PHE A 51 16.40 5.14 -46.81
C PHE A 51 16.37 5.26 -45.28
N CYS A 52 17.47 4.88 -44.60
CA CYS A 52 17.60 4.99 -43.17
C CYS A 52 17.48 6.45 -42.69
N THR A 53 18.09 7.42 -43.38
CA THR A 53 18.01 8.83 -43.00
C THR A 53 16.62 9.43 -43.21
N ASN A 54 15.89 9.03 -44.27
CA ASN A 54 14.55 9.55 -44.54
C ASN A 54 13.49 9.04 -43.54
N ILE A 55 13.69 7.88 -42.91
CA ILE A 55 12.73 7.27 -41.97
C ILE A 55 13.11 7.54 -40.51
N ALA A 56 14.38 7.82 -40.22
CA ALA A 56 14.88 7.92 -38.86
C ALA A 56 14.11 8.96 -38.00
N ASP A 57 13.77 10.11 -38.57
CA ASP A 57 13.08 11.18 -37.83
C ASP A 57 11.60 10.87 -37.63
N ALA A 58 10.89 10.39 -38.66
CA ALA A 58 9.51 9.92 -38.51
C ALA A 58 9.39 8.77 -37.48
N ALA A 59 10.38 7.87 -37.43
CA ALA A 59 10.44 6.81 -36.43
C ALA A 59 10.74 7.34 -35.01
N ARG A 60 11.52 8.42 -34.87
CA ARG A 60 11.74 9.11 -33.57
C ARG A 60 10.47 9.80 -33.09
N ASP A 61 9.79 10.52 -33.97
CA ASP A 61 8.57 11.24 -33.63
C ASP A 61 7.44 10.29 -33.21
N GLN A 62 7.28 9.17 -33.91
CA GLN A 62 6.36 8.12 -33.48
C GLN A 62 6.69 7.57 -32.09
N ARG A 63 7.98 7.34 -31.79
CA ARG A 63 8.41 6.92 -30.45
C ARG A 63 8.11 7.97 -29.38
N TYR A 64 8.30 9.26 -29.67
CA TYR A 64 7.99 10.33 -28.73
C TYR A 64 6.48 10.47 -28.49
N LEU A 65 5.67 10.35 -29.54
CA LEU A 65 4.21 10.35 -29.43
C LEU A 65 3.72 9.19 -28.57
N MET A 66 4.22 7.97 -28.79
CA MET A 66 3.88 6.80 -27.97
C MET A 66 4.28 6.98 -26.51
N GLN A 67 5.51 7.46 -26.25
CA GLN A 67 5.97 7.73 -24.88
C GLN A 67 5.12 8.81 -24.20
N LYS A 68 4.75 9.88 -24.92
CA LYS A 68 3.89 10.92 -24.39
C LYS A 68 2.51 10.37 -24.03
N GLN A 69 1.90 9.58 -24.90
CA GLN A 69 0.61 8.94 -24.64
C GLN A 69 0.67 7.98 -23.44
N GLU A 70 1.77 7.23 -23.31
CA GLU A 70 1.98 6.33 -22.17
C GLU A 70 2.13 7.11 -20.85
N LEU A 71 2.86 8.24 -20.86
CA LEU A 71 2.98 9.12 -19.70
C LEU A 71 1.65 9.78 -19.32
N GLU A 72 0.88 10.26 -20.30
CA GLU A 72 -0.46 10.82 -20.07
C GLU A 72 -1.41 9.77 -19.48
N LYS A 73 -1.36 8.54 -20.01
CA LYS A 73 -2.14 7.42 -19.48
C LYS A 73 -1.75 7.07 -18.04
N LEU A 74 -0.45 6.99 -17.76
CA LEU A 74 0.05 6.69 -16.42
C LEU A 74 -0.30 7.80 -15.43
N GLN A 75 -0.19 9.07 -15.84
CA GLN A 75 -0.62 10.21 -15.05
C GLN A 75 -2.12 10.13 -14.73
N SER A 76 -2.95 9.73 -15.71
CA SER A 76 -4.38 9.53 -15.50
C SER A 76 -4.69 8.41 -14.51
N ASP A 77 -4.04 7.24 -14.61
CA ASP A 77 -4.23 6.12 -13.65
C ASP A 77 -3.80 6.53 -12.23
N VAL A 78 -2.69 7.25 -12.10
CA VAL A 78 -2.23 7.77 -10.80
C VAL A 78 -3.24 8.75 -10.22
N ASN A 79 -3.74 9.70 -11.01
CA ASN A 79 -4.74 10.66 -10.56
C ASN A 79 -6.06 9.98 -10.16
N GLU A 80 -6.49 8.96 -10.91
CA GLU A 80 -7.67 8.17 -10.57
C GLU A 80 -7.50 7.47 -9.22
N ARG A 81 -6.36 6.79 -9.01
CA ARG A 81 -6.06 6.12 -7.73
C ARG A 81 -5.97 7.10 -6.56
N ILE A 82 -5.36 8.26 -6.75
CA ILE A 82 -5.31 9.32 -5.74
C ILE A 82 -6.73 9.75 -5.38
N SER A 83 -7.60 9.96 -6.36
CA SER A 83 -8.98 10.36 -6.10
C SER A 83 -9.75 9.30 -5.28
N VAL A 84 -9.55 8.02 -5.57
CA VAL A 84 -10.15 6.92 -4.81
C VAL A 84 -9.62 6.91 -3.38
N LEU A 85 -8.32 7.07 -3.19
CA LEU A 85 -7.71 7.08 -1.86
C LEU A 85 -8.18 8.27 -1.02
N GLU A 86 -8.25 9.47 -1.59
CA GLU A 86 -8.76 10.66 -0.90
C GLU A 86 -10.24 10.50 -0.53
N ASN A 87 -11.07 9.93 -1.41
CA ASN A 87 -12.46 9.65 -1.09
C ASN A 87 -12.60 8.66 0.07
N ARG A 88 -11.82 7.57 0.07
CA ARG A 88 -11.83 6.61 1.18
C ARG A 88 -11.34 7.24 2.47
N LYS A 89 -10.27 8.03 2.42
CA LYS A 89 -9.76 8.77 3.57
C LYS A 89 -10.82 9.70 4.15
N ALA A 90 -11.51 10.48 3.31
CA ALA A 90 -12.58 11.37 3.74
C ALA A 90 -13.74 10.61 4.40
N GLU A 91 -14.15 9.47 3.83
CA GLU A 91 -15.14 8.58 4.46
C GLU A 91 -14.66 8.12 5.85
N TYR A 92 -13.41 7.65 5.96
CA TYR A 92 -12.85 7.20 7.23
C TYR A 92 -12.77 8.32 8.28
N GLU A 93 -12.33 9.51 7.89
CA GLU A 93 -12.24 10.68 8.78
C GLU A 93 -13.63 11.11 9.27
N ASP A 94 -14.65 11.10 8.41
CA ASP A 94 -16.03 11.37 8.80
C ASP A 94 -16.57 10.34 9.80
N TRP A 95 -16.32 9.04 9.56
CA TRP A 95 -16.70 8.00 10.53
C TRP A 95 -15.96 8.14 11.87
N LEU A 96 -14.68 8.51 11.83
CA LEU A 96 -13.90 8.76 13.04
C LEU A 96 -14.46 9.95 13.81
N ALA A 97 -14.77 11.06 13.13
CA ALA A 97 -15.35 12.24 13.75
C ALA A 97 -16.71 11.95 14.41
N ARG A 98 -17.57 11.17 13.76
CA ARG A 98 -18.86 10.74 14.33
C ARG A 98 -18.67 9.88 15.57
N ARG A 99 -17.71 8.95 15.54
CA ARG A 99 -17.37 8.11 16.69
C ARG A 99 -16.85 8.95 17.85
N GLU A 100 -15.91 9.87 17.59
CA GLU A 100 -15.38 10.76 18.61
C GLU A 100 -16.46 11.66 19.20
N HIS A 101 -17.35 12.21 18.37
CA HIS A 101 -18.49 12.99 18.82
C HIS A 101 -19.38 12.19 19.77
N PHE A 102 -19.74 10.96 19.39
CA PHE A 102 -20.54 10.08 20.24
C PHE A 102 -19.84 9.73 21.55
N LEU A 103 -18.55 9.38 21.51
CA LEU A 103 -17.77 9.07 22.72
C LEU A 103 -17.66 10.27 23.65
N ASN A 104 -17.41 11.46 23.11
CA ASN A 104 -17.33 12.70 23.89
C ASN A 104 -18.68 13.05 24.52
N GLN A 105 -19.78 12.90 23.78
CA GLN A 105 -21.12 13.14 24.30
C GLN A 105 -21.50 12.13 25.39
N ALA A 106 -21.27 10.84 25.16
CA ALA A 106 -21.53 9.79 26.15
C ALA A 106 -20.70 10.00 27.43
N LYS A 107 -19.42 10.34 27.27
CA LYS A 107 -18.53 10.71 28.38
C LYS A 107 -19.04 11.93 29.15
N SER A 108 -19.36 13.02 28.45
CA SER A 108 -19.87 14.24 29.09
C SER A 108 -21.14 13.94 29.91
N ASN A 109 -22.11 13.25 29.31
CA ASN A 109 -23.35 12.90 29.99
C ASN A 109 -23.11 12.07 31.26
N LEU A 110 -22.21 11.10 31.20
CA LEU A 110 -21.87 10.27 32.35
C LEU A 110 -21.19 11.08 33.46
N VAL A 111 -20.24 11.95 33.10
CA VAL A 111 -19.57 12.84 34.04
C VAL A 111 -20.57 13.82 34.68
N ASP A 112 -21.50 14.37 33.91
CA ASP A 112 -22.51 15.31 34.40
C ASP A 112 -23.49 14.66 35.41
N ILE A 113 -23.83 13.37 35.21
CA ILE A 113 -24.61 12.59 36.18
C ILE A 113 -23.87 12.52 37.53
N TYR A 114 -22.60 12.09 37.54
CA TYR A 114 -21.84 11.96 38.79
C TYR A 114 -21.42 13.31 39.41
N LYS A 115 -21.35 14.36 38.59
CA LYS A 115 -21.08 15.74 39.04
C LYS A 115 -22.23 16.32 39.87
N THR A 116 -23.46 15.93 39.58
CA THR A 116 -24.66 16.41 40.28
C THR A 116 -25.20 15.42 41.31
N MET A 117 -24.76 14.16 41.24
CA MET A 117 -25.05 13.14 42.24
C MET A 117 -24.44 13.49 43.60
N LYS A 118 -25.14 13.18 44.69
CA LYS A 118 -24.57 13.30 46.04
C LYS A 118 -23.47 12.25 46.25
N ALA A 119 -22.42 12.64 46.96
CA ALA A 119 -21.22 11.79 47.13
C ALA A 119 -21.52 10.47 47.87
N ASP A 120 -22.38 10.52 48.89
CA ASP A 120 -22.89 9.37 49.65
C ASP A 120 -23.63 8.34 48.78
N ALA A 121 -24.33 8.79 47.74
CA ALA A 121 -25.02 7.94 46.78
C ALA A 121 -24.10 7.42 45.65
N ALA A 122 -23.09 8.21 45.27
CA ALA A 122 -22.15 7.88 44.19
C ALA A 122 -21.09 6.86 44.63
N ALA A 123 -20.51 7.04 45.82
CA ALA A 123 -19.48 6.18 46.39
C ALA A 123 -19.81 4.66 46.32
N PRO A 124 -20.96 4.19 46.85
CA PRO A 124 -21.27 2.75 46.82
C PRO A 124 -21.54 2.20 45.42
N GLN A 125 -21.83 3.05 44.42
CA GLN A 125 -21.95 2.62 43.02
C GLN A 125 -20.56 2.47 42.38
N LEU A 126 -19.69 3.46 42.59
CA LEU A 126 -18.31 3.47 42.09
C LEU A 126 -17.46 2.37 42.74
N GLU A 127 -17.78 1.96 43.97
CA GLU A 127 -17.15 0.83 44.63
C GLU A 127 -17.54 -0.55 44.09
N LYS A 128 -18.69 -0.65 43.41
CA LYS A 128 -19.21 -1.91 42.85
C LYS A 128 -18.82 -2.09 41.39
N MET A 129 -18.38 -1.03 40.72
CA MET A 129 -17.88 -1.11 39.35
C MET A 129 -16.41 -1.53 39.30
N HIS A 130 -15.91 -1.77 38.09
CA HIS A 130 -14.51 -2.04 37.87
C HIS A 130 -13.64 -0.86 38.30
N VAL A 131 -12.57 -1.15 39.04
CA VAL A 131 -11.72 -0.13 39.69
C VAL A 131 -11.09 0.86 38.69
N GLU A 132 -10.71 0.39 37.50
CA GLU A 132 -10.16 1.25 36.44
C GLU A 132 -11.22 2.22 35.87
N ILE A 133 -12.46 1.76 35.75
CA ILE A 133 -13.57 2.60 35.26
C ILE A 133 -13.92 3.65 36.31
N ALA A 134 -13.98 3.25 37.59
CA ALA A 134 -14.19 4.18 38.69
C ALA A 134 -13.10 5.27 38.72
N ALA A 135 -11.84 4.88 38.60
CA ALA A 135 -10.72 5.81 38.51
C ALA A 135 -10.86 6.78 37.32
N ALA A 136 -11.17 6.26 36.13
CA ALA A 136 -11.34 7.07 34.93
C ALA A 136 -12.49 8.10 35.06
N ILE A 137 -13.60 7.73 35.71
CA ILE A 137 -14.73 8.63 35.97
C ILE A 137 -14.33 9.69 36.99
N ILE A 138 -13.75 9.28 38.13
CA ILE A 138 -13.36 10.18 39.22
C ILE A 138 -12.31 11.20 38.76
N MET A 139 -11.40 10.82 37.86
CA MET A 139 -10.42 11.73 37.24
C MET A 139 -11.05 12.80 36.36
N GLN A 140 -12.24 12.57 35.81
CA GLN A 140 -12.93 13.51 34.92
C GLN A 140 -13.86 14.45 35.68
N LEU A 141 -14.14 14.17 36.96
CA LEU A 141 -14.97 15.02 37.82
C LEU A 141 -14.17 16.23 38.35
N PRO A 142 -14.85 17.31 38.77
CA PRO A 142 -14.20 18.43 39.44
C PRO A 142 -13.49 17.96 40.73
N PRO A 143 -12.29 18.47 41.05
CA PRO A 143 -11.48 17.97 42.18
C PRO A 143 -12.22 17.90 43.52
N ARG A 144 -13.10 18.88 43.78
CA ARG A 144 -13.93 18.90 44.98
C ARG A 144 -14.90 17.71 45.04
N GLN A 145 -15.58 17.40 43.94
CA GLN A 145 -16.53 16.29 43.86
C GLN A 145 -15.80 14.96 43.96
N SER A 146 -14.66 14.80 43.27
CA SER A 146 -13.80 13.63 43.36
C SER A 146 -13.35 13.37 44.80
N GLY A 147 -12.91 14.41 45.51
CA GLY A 147 -12.50 14.31 46.91
C GLY A 147 -13.64 13.89 47.85
N LEU A 148 -14.83 14.48 47.68
CA LEU A 148 -16.02 14.10 48.46
C LEU A 148 -16.44 12.64 48.20
N ILE A 149 -16.43 12.20 46.94
CA ILE A 149 -16.75 10.80 46.60
C ILE A 149 -15.73 9.86 47.25
N LEU A 150 -14.43 10.14 47.11
CA LEU A 150 -13.38 9.31 47.70
C LEU A 150 -13.45 9.24 49.23
N SER A 151 -13.90 10.31 49.91
CA SER A 151 -14.07 10.29 51.36
C SER A 151 -15.28 9.50 51.84
N GLU A 152 -16.31 9.37 51.00
CA GLU A 152 -17.51 8.55 51.28
C GLU A 152 -17.33 7.08 50.87
N MET A 153 -16.22 6.74 50.20
CA MET A 153 -15.89 5.37 49.84
C MET A 153 -15.21 4.59 50.98
N ASP A 154 -15.28 3.27 50.91
CA ASP A 154 -14.43 2.37 51.67
C ASP A 154 -12.93 2.72 51.48
N ALA A 155 -12.20 2.81 52.59
CA ALA A 155 -10.83 3.34 52.60
C ALA A 155 -9.87 2.53 51.71
N GLN A 156 -10.00 1.20 51.70
CA GLN A 156 -9.15 0.31 50.90
C GLN A 156 -9.45 0.47 49.41
N LYS A 157 -10.73 0.54 49.04
CA LYS A 157 -11.13 0.79 47.63
C LYS A 157 -10.73 2.17 47.16
N ALA A 158 -10.94 3.21 47.97
CA ALA A 158 -10.52 4.58 47.67
C ALA A 158 -9.01 4.68 47.43
N ALA A 159 -8.20 4.02 48.28
CA ALA A 159 -6.75 3.96 48.10
C ALA A 159 -6.35 3.25 46.80
N THR A 160 -7.04 2.17 46.43
CA THR A 160 -6.78 1.45 45.17
C THR A 160 -7.10 2.32 43.95
N VAL A 161 -8.25 2.97 43.95
CA VAL A 161 -8.65 3.91 42.90
C VAL A 161 -7.64 5.05 42.79
N ALA A 162 -7.26 5.68 43.90
CA ALA A 162 -6.26 6.75 43.92
C ALA A 162 -4.88 6.27 43.42
N GLY A 163 -4.50 5.02 43.70
CA GLY A 163 -3.29 4.40 43.18
C GLY A 163 -3.31 4.22 41.65
N ILE A 164 -4.45 3.88 41.07
CA ILE A 164 -4.59 3.82 39.60
C ILE A 164 -4.54 5.23 39.00
N MET A 165 -5.21 6.19 39.65
CA MET A 165 -5.18 7.59 39.22
C MET A 165 -3.75 8.16 39.22
N SER A 166 -2.93 7.80 40.23
CA SER A 166 -1.53 8.26 40.31
C SER A 166 -0.63 7.61 39.25
N GLN A 167 -0.86 6.34 38.91
CA GLN A 167 -0.14 5.65 37.84
C GLN A 167 -0.51 6.20 36.46
N ALA A 168 -1.76 6.59 36.26
CA ALA A 168 -2.25 7.17 35.00
C ALA A 168 -1.68 8.58 34.71
N ILE A 169 -1.25 9.32 35.74
CA ILE A 169 -0.61 10.63 35.57
C ILE A 169 0.92 10.54 35.49
N ASP A 170 1.52 9.40 35.82
CA ASP A 170 2.96 9.20 35.71
C ASP A 170 3.34 9.05 34.23
N LYS A 171 4.10 10.03 33.73
CA LYS A 171 4.52 10.10 32.32
C LYS A 171 5.46 8.95 31.92
N ASN A 172 5.99 8.18 32.88
CA ASN A 172 6.94 7.09 32.62
C ASN A 172 6.28 5.70 32.48
N THR A 173 4.97 5.57 32.72
CA THR A 173 4.26 4.28 32.61
C THR A 173 3.79 3.97 31.18
N SER A 174 3.69 5.00 30.32
CA SER A 174 3.44 4.87 28.87
C SER A 174 4.75 4.76 28.10
N LYS A 175 5.51 3.69 28.32
CA LYS A 175 6.59 3.31 27.41
C LYS A 175 6.05 2.23 26.48
N ASP A 176 5.59 2.66 25.31
CA ASP A 176 5.24 1.78 24.21
C ASP A 176 6.49 0.92 23.89
N PRO A 177 6.38 -0.42 23.83
CA PRO A 177 7.46 -1.26 23.33
C PRO A 177 7.52 -1.11 21.81
N SER A 178 8.24 -0.09 21.34
CA SER A 178 8.72 0.01 19.95
C SER A 178 10.20 -0.27 19.89
#